data_AF-A0A183DZL0-F1
#
_entry.id   AF-A0A183DZL0-F1
#
_cell.length_a   1.000
_cell.length_b   1.000
_cell.length_c   1.000
_cell.angle_alpha   90.00
_cell.angle_beta   90.00
_cell.angle_gamma   90.00
#
_symmetry.space_group_name_H-M   'P 1'
#
loop_
_entity.id
_entity.type
_entity.pdbx_description
1 polymer ?
#
loop_
_entity_poly.entity_id
_entity_poly.type
_entity_poly.pdbx_seq_one_letter_code
_entity_poly.pdbx_strand_id
1 'polypeptide(L)'
;MNRGNIIYNGSYYYHRHGSSILVKYDLESTYQIQKDLGDISFLDCSRKQDHTFEHCNETERDIWLYNRPHNYVDYATDENGLWAVYVRSRMQHITVSKIEPDMYVVRTWDIYELNATAVADTFIMCGVLYGLKSAVDRDTVINFAYDLYRQVE
;
A
#
# COMPACT_ATOMS: atom_id res chain seq x y z
N MET A 1 7.71 4.42 9.67
CA MET A 1 7.07 5.67 9.17
C MET A 1 6.39 5.27 7.88
N ASN A 2 5.06 5.16 7.88
CA ASN A 2 4.31 4.81 6.68
C ASN A 2 4.48 5.95 5.65
N ARG A 3 5.07 5.63 4.49
CA ARG A 3 5.37 6.59 3.41
C ARG A 3 4.41 6.47 2.22
N GLY A 4 3.42 5.60 2.31
CA GLY A 4 2.51 5.31 1.21
C GLY A 4 1.32 6.25 1.11
N ASN A 5 1.46 7.53 1.50
CA ASN A 5 0.41 8.54 1.48
C ASN A 5 0.48 9.42 0.22
N ILE A 6 -0.64 9.99 -0.22
CA ILE A 6 -0.67 10.84 -1.42
C ILE A 6 -1.62 12.03 -1.26
N ILE A 7 -1.36 13.12 -1.99
CA ILE A 7 -2.32 14.21 -2.20
C ILE A 7 -2.86 14.09 -3.63
N TYR A 8 -4.17 14.01 -3.76
CA TYR A 8 -4.86 13.91 -5.05
C TYR A 8 -6.13 14.76 -5.02
N ASN A 9 -6.31 15.62 -6.03
CA ASN A 9 -7.48 16.49 -6.18
C ASN A 9 -7.86 17.28 -4.91
N GLY A 10 -6.89 17.94 -4.27
CA GLY A 10 -7.10 18.75 -3.06
C GLY A 10 -7.32 17.96 -1.77
N SER A 11 -7.24 16.63 -1.82
CA SER A 11 -7.43 15.75 -0.66
C SER A 11 -6.18 14.94 -0.36
N TYR A 12 -5.91 14.73 0.93
CA TYR A 12 -4.84 13.89 1.44
C TYR A 12 -5.37 12.49 1.77
N TYR A 13 -4.76 11.47 1.17
CA TYR A 13 -5.11 10.07 1.33
C TYR A 13 -4.04 9.36 2.14
N TYR A 14 -4.46 8.65 3.18
CA TYR A 14 -3.56 7.90 4.03
C TYR A 14 -4.23 6.67 4.64
N HIS A 15 -3.40 5.74 5.09
CA HIS A 15 -3.84 4.57 5.85
C HIS A 15 -3.76 4.87 7.34
N ARG A 16 -4.85 4.59 8.06
CA ARG A 16 -4.91 4.79 9.51
C ARG A 16 -4.14 3.66 10.20
N HIS A 17 -3.08 4.05 10.90
CA HIS A 17 -2.21 3.14 11.65
C HIS A 17 -3.00 2.16 12.54
N GLY A 18 -2.63 0.87 12.49
CA GLY A 18 -3.20 -0.18 13.31
C GLY A 18 -4.67 -0.49 13.01
N SER A 19 -5.13 -0.23 11.79
CA SER A 19 -6.51 -0.54 11.37
C SER A 19 -6.57 -0.88 9.88
N SER A 20 -7.67 -1.49 9.42
CA SER A 20 -7.98 -1.70 8.00
C SER A 20 -8.58 -0.46 7.31
N ILE A 21 -8.50 0.71 7.95
CA ILE A 21 -9.19 1.93 7.51
C ILE A 21 -8.28 2.79 6.64
N LEU A 22 -8.80 3.12 5.46
CA LEU A 22 -8.30 4.15 4.56
C LEU A 22 -9.03 5.47 4.85
N VAL A 23 -8.29 6.58 4.82
CA VAL A 23 -8.83 7.91 5.12
C VAL A 23 -8.53 8.86 3.97
N LYS A 24 -9.54 9.62 3.58
CA LYS A 24 -9.44 10.83 2.76
C LYS A 24 -9.71 12.03 3.65
N TYR A 25 -8.80 13.01 3.63
CA TYR A 25 -8.90 14.28 4.33
C TYR A 25 -8.91 15.41 3.31
N ASP A 26 -10.00 16.16 3.22
CA ASP A 26 -10.08 17.33 2.34
C ASP A 26 -9.29 18.50 2.95
N LEU A 27 -8.31 19.05 2.21
CA LEU A 27 -7.36 20.02 2.74
C LEU A 27 -7.97 21.41 2.98
N GLU A 28 -9.07 21.74 2.30
CA GLU A 28 -9.73 23.04 2.40
C GLU A 28 -10.84 23.03 3.46
N SER A 29 -11.78 22.09 3.34
CA SER A 29 -12.94 21.98 4.24
C SER A 29 -12.65 21.25 5.54
N THR A 30 -11.52 20.53 5.63
CA THR A 30 -11.16 19.64 6.75
C THR A 30 -12.09 18.44 6.95
N TYR A 31 -13.02 18.22 6.01
CA TYR A 31 -13.94 17.07 6.03
C TYR A 31 -13.18 15.76 5.77
N GLN A 32 -13.64 14.68 6.39
CA GLN A 32 -13.00 13.37 6.31
C GLN A 32 -13.97 12.27 5.89
N ILE A 33 -13.50 11.40 4.99
CA ILE A 33 -14.17 10.15 4.62
C ILE A 33 -13.27 9.00 5.09
N GLN A 34 -13.86 8.04 5.79
CA GLN A 34 -13.18 6.82 6.23
C GLN A 34 -13.81 5.62 5.52
N LYS A 35 -12.97 4.74 4.98
CA LYS A 35 -13.38 3.50 4.32
C LYS A 35 -12.64 2.33 4.93
N ASP A 36 -13.40 1.40 5.50
CA ASP A 36 -12.86 0.11 5.91
C ASP A 36 -12.85 -0.84 4.70
N LEU A 37 -11.66 -1.36 4.35
CA LEU A 37 -11.53 -2.42 3.34
C LEU A 37 -11.63 -3.83 3.95
N GLY A 38 -11.57 -3.95 5.27
CA GLY A 38 -11.81 -5.18 6.04
C GLY A 38 -10.70 -6.22 6.02
N ASP A 39 -10.00 -6.39 4.90
CA ASP A 39 -9.02 -7.46 4.70
C ASP A 39 -7.58 -6.97 4.55
N ILE A 40 -7.28 -5.68 4.70
CA ILE A 40 -5.90 -5.16 4.67
C ILE A 40 -5.11 -5.71 5.87
N SER A 41 -3.85 -6.07 5.66
CA SER A 41 -2.86 -6.22 6.72
C SER A 41 -2.66 -4.90 7.47
N PHE A 42 -2.71 -4.94 8.80
CA PHE A 42 -2.53 -3.73 9.63
C PHE A 42 -1.89 -4.00 10.99
N LEU A 43 -1.79 -5.28 11.40
CA LEU A 43 -1.23 -5.63 12.69
C LEU A 43 0.29 -5.47 12.64
N ASP A 44 0.79 -4.49 13.38
CA ASP A 44 2.21 -4.14 13.47
C ASP A 44 2.75 -4.40 14.87
N CYS A 45 4.07 -4.60 14.97
CA CYS A 45 4.76 -4.70 16.24
C CYS A 45 4.63 -3.39 17.02
N SER A 46 4.35 -3.48 18.33
CA SER A 46 4.05 -2.30 19.12
C SER A 46 5.31 -1.51 19.46
N ARG A 47 5.14 -0.19 19.62
CA ARG A 47 6.16 0.67 20.21
C ARG A 47 6.08 0.53 21.74
N LYS A 48 7.19 0.17 22.36
CA LYS A 48 7.31 0.08 23.82
C LYS A 48 7.26 1.46 24.48
N GLN A 49 7.01 1.47 25.78
CA GLN A 49 6.94 2.69 26.59
C GLN A 49 8.25 3.50 26.58
N ASP A 50 9.39 2.83 26.44
CA ASP A 50 10.74 3.42 26.38
C ASP A 50 11.10 3.99 24.99
N HIS A 51 10.13 4.10 24.09
CA HIS A 51 10.30 4.54 22.71
C HIS A 51 11.07 3.58 21.79
N THR A 52 11.42 2.38 22.24
CA THR A 52 11.92 1.31 21.37
C THR A 52 10.77 0.52 20.74
N PHE A 53 11.03 -0.25 19.68
CA PHE A 53 10.03 -1.16 19.10
C PHE A 53 10.19 -2.57 19.69
N GLU A 54 9.08 -3.31 19.74
CA GLU A 54 9.13 -4.75 19.95
C GLU A 54 9.93 -5.45 18.84
N HIS A 55 10.49 -6.62 19.17
CA HIS A 55 11.14 -7.43 18.16
C HIS A 55 10.05 -7.99 17.23
N CYS A 56 9.86 -7.35 16.08
CA CYS A 56 8.79 -7.67 15.14
C CYS A 56 8.86 -9.12 14.59
N ASN A 57 9.96 -9.83 14.79
CA ASN A 57 10.09 -11.25 14.45
C ASN A 57 9.53 -12.19 15.52
N GLU A 58 9.28 -11.68 16.73
CA GLU A 58 8.85 -12.44 17.91
C GLU A 58 7.42 -12.10 18.33
N THR A 59 6.77 -11.13 17.67
CA THR A 59 5.40 -10.71 17.94
C THR A 59 4.46 -11.17 16.84
N GLU A 60 3.19 -11.38 17.18
CA GLU A 60 2.14 -11.59 16.20
C GLU A 60 1.98 -10.31 15.35
N ARG A 61 2.22 -10.42 14.04
CA ARG A 61 2.10 -9.31 13.10
C ARG A 61 1.68 -9.81 11.72
N ASP A 62 1.08 -8.92 10.95
CA ASP A 62 0.92 -9.13 9.52
C ASP A 62 2.25 -8.89 8.79
N ILE A 63 2.35 -9.39 7.55
CA ILE A 63 3.48 -9.06 6.69
C ILE A 63 3.41 -7.59 6.24
N TRP A 64 4.57 -7.00 6.00
CA TRP A 64 4.64 -5.65 5.47
C TRP A 64 4.47 -5.65 3.96
N LEU A 65 3.94 -4.54 3.45
CA LEU A 65 4.03 -4.18 2.05
C LEU A 65 5.47 -3.74 1.75
N TYR A 66 6.13 -4.47 0.86
CA TYR A 66 7.55 -4.33 0.50
C TYR A 66 8.52 -4.90 1.54
N ASN A 67 9.80 -4.99 1.18
CA ASN A 67 10.88 -5.38 2.07
C ASN A 67 11.27 -4.30 3.10
N ARG A 68 10.36 -3.35 3.41
CA ARG A 68 10.60 -2.24 4.33
C ARG A 68 9.65 -2.35 5.53
N PRO A 69 10.13 -2.01 6.74
CA PRO A 69 9.33 -2.15 7.95
C PRO A 69 8.22 -1.10 8.05
N HIS A 70 7.10 -1.50 8.67
CA HIS A 70 5.98 -0.63 9.06
C HIS A 70 5.27 0.06 7.87
N ASN A 71 5.19 -0.63 6.73
CA ASN A 71 4.39 -0.21 5.58
C ASN A 71 3.34 -1.28 5.27
N TYR A 72 2.11 -0.87 4.99
CA TYR A 72 0.98 -1.79 4.79
C TYR A 72 0.11 -1.40 3.60
N VAL A 73 0.07 -0.10 3.28
CA VAL A 73 -0.71 0.46 2.18
C VAL A 73 0.14 1.54 1.53
N ASP A 74 0.18 1.50 0.21
CA ASP A 74 0.84 2.48 -0.64
C ASP A 74 -0.14 3.01 -1.68
N TYR A 75 -0.44 4.30 -1.63
CA TYR A 75 -1.28 4.95 -2.62
C TYR A 75 -0.46 5.33 -3.84
N ALA A 76 -0.99 5.03 -5.03
CA ALA A 76 -0.41 5.42 -6.29
C ALA A 76 -1.42 6.19 -7.14
N THR A 77 -0.93 7.03 -8.05
CA THR A 77 -1.76 7.69 -9.06
C THR A 77 -1.10 7.58 -10.42
N ASP A 78 -1.90 7.46 -11.46
CA ASP A 78 -1.49 7.47 -12.86
C ASP A 78 -2.53 8.22 -13.70
N GLU A 79 -2.40 8.15 -15.03
CA GLU A 79 -3.34 8.76 -15.97
C GLU A 79 -4.78 8.23 -15.85
N ASN A 80 -4.96 7.08 -15.21
CA ASN A 80 -6.25 6.43 -15.04
C ASN A 80 -6.89 6.71 -13.67
N GLY A 81 -6.21 7.36 -12.73
CA GLY A 81 -6.78 7.80 -11.46
C GLY A 81 -5.99 7.37 -10.22
N LEU A 82 -6.70 6.99 -9.17
CA LEU A 82 -6.15 6.68 -7.84
C LEU A 82 -6.20 5.16 -7.57
N TRP A 83 -5.14 4.68 -6.94
CA TRP A 83 -4.93 3.27 -6.63
C TRP A 83 -4.45 3.12 -5.18
N ALA A 84 -4.79 2.00 -4.56
CA ALA A 84 -4.19 1.54 -3.31
C ALA A 84 -3.55 0.18 -3.54
N VAL A 85 -2.26 0.09 -3.25
CA VAL A 85 -1.46 -1.14 -3.24
C VAL A 85 -1.32 -1.57 -1.79
N TYR A 86 -1.61 -2.83 -1.49
CA TYR A 86 -1.59 -3.34 -0.12
C TYR A 86 -1.42 -4.85 -0.10
N VAL A 87 -1.25 -5.41 1.09
CA VAL A 87 -1.34 -6.85 1.32
C VAL A 87 -2.60 -7.14 2.11
N ARG A 88 -3.27 -8.25 1.80
CA ARG A 88 -4.40 -8.73 2.60
C ARG A 88 -3.93 -9.60 3.77
N SER A 89 -4.64 -9.54 4.89
CA SER A 89 -4.31 -10.34 6.07
C SER A 89 -4.22 -11.83 5.70
N ARG A 90 -3.16 -12.48 6.18
CA ARG A 90 -2.79 -13.89 5.88
C ARG A 90 -2.41 -14.19 4.42
N MET A 91 -2.29 -13.18 3.56
CA MET A 91 -1.75 -13.32 2.21
C MET A 91 -0.28 -12.91 2.15
N GLN A 92 0.40 -13.27 1.07
CA GLN A 92 1.81 -12.89 0.82
C GLN A 92 2.02 -12.12 -0.48
N HIS A 93 1.00 -12.08 -1.34
CA HIS A 93 1.05 -11.40 -2.62
C HIS A 93 0.53 -9.96 -2.52
N ILE A 94 0.91 -9.14 -3.48
CA ILE A 94 0.41 -7.76 -3.59
C ILE A 94 -1.04 -7.77 -4.12
N THR A 95 -1.89 -6.98 -3.48
CA THR A 95 -3.24 -6.66 -3.94
C THR A 95 -3.27 -5.19 -4.35
N VAL A 96 -3.87 -4.89 -5.50
CA VAL A 96 -4.10 -3.52 -5.99
C VAL A 96 -5.59 -3.28 -6.07
N SER A 97 -6.07 -2.13 -5.60
CA SER A 97 -7.45 -1.68 -5.78
C SER A 97 -7.48 -0.32 -6.46
N LYS A 98 -8.31 -0.18 -7.49
CA LYS A 98 -8.64 1.12 -8.09
C LYS A 98 -9.74 1.77 -7.25
N ILE A 99 -9.52 3.00 -6.81
CA ILE A 99 -10.41 3.71 -5.88
C ILE A 99 -10.80 5.06 -6.47
N GLU A 100 -12.07 5.41 -6.36
CA GLU A 100 -12.58 6.73 -6.73
C GLU A 100 -12.40 7.76 -5.60
N PRO A 101 -12.45 9.07 -5.90
CA PRO A 101 -12.28 10.11 -4.88
C PRO A 101 -13.29 10.09 -3.73
N ASP A 102 -14.41 9.38 -3.85
CA ASP A 102 -15.40 9.14 -2.79
C ASP A 102 -15.10 7.90 -1.92
N MET A 103 -13.91 7.29 -2.12
CA MET A 103 -13.46 6.04 -1.48
C MET A 103 -14.24 4.79 -1.91
N TYR A 104 -14.95 4.85 -3.04
CA TYR A 104 -15.53 3.67 -3.68
C TYR A 104 -14.46 2.82 -4.36
N VAL A 105 -14.46 1.51 -4.10
CA VAL A 105 -13.55 0.56 -4.77
C VAL A 105 -14.19 0.10 -6.07
N VAL A 106 -13.56 0.45 -7.19
CA VAL A 106 -14.04 0.12 -8.54
C VAL A 106 -13.73 -1.34 -8.88
N ARG A 107 -12.48 -1.75 -8.60
CA ARG A 107 -11.98 -3.09 -8.91
C ARG A 107 -10.74 -3.38 -8.09
N THR A 108 -10.53 -4.66 -7.80
CA THR A 108 -9.38 -5.19 -7.07
C THR A 108 -8.71 -6.31 -7.88
N TRP A 109 -7.38 -6.37 -7.80
CA TRP A 109 -6.54 -7.38 -8.43
C TRP A 109 -5.61 -8.00 -7.39
N ASP A 110 -5.57 -9.32 -7.37
CA ASP A 110 -4.57 -10.09 -6.63
C ASP A 110 -3.45 -10.49 -7.58
N ILE A 111 -2.24 -10.00 -7.32
CA ILE A 111 -1.06 -10.23 -8.15
C ILE A 111 -0.29 -11.42 -7.58
N TYR A 112 -0.82 -12.63 -7.79
CA TYR A 112 -0.32 -13.87 -7.16
C TYR A 112 1.16 -14.17 -7.47
N GLU A 113 1.66 -13.66 -8.59
CA GLU A 113 3.03 -13.82 -9.08
C GLU A 113 4.04 -12.97 -8.30
N LEU A 114 3.57 -11.93 -7.59
CA LEU A 114 4.43 -10.98 -6.89
C LEU A 114 4.29 -11.08 -5.37
N ASN A 115 5.28 -11.68 -4.71
CA ASN A 115 5.39 -11.63 -3.27
C ASN A 115 5.70 -10.19 -2.81
N ALA A 116 4.90 -9.68 -1.87
CA ALA A 116 5.01 -8.32 -1.38
C ALA A 116 6.40 -7.99 -0.82
N THR A 117 7.05 -8.95 -0.17
CA THR A 117 8.38 -8.75 0.43
C THR A 117 9.55 -8.96 -0.54
N ALA A 118 9.28 -9.36 -1.78
CA ALA A 118 10.31 -9.55 -2.81
C ALA A 118 10.69 -8.25 -3.54
N VAL A 119 9.88 -7.19 -3.38
CA VAL A 119 10.12 -5.87 -3.97
C VAL A 119 10.39 -4.82 -2.89
N ALA A 120 11.13 -3.79 -3.27
CA ALA A 120 11.47 -2.67 -2.40
C ALA A 120 10.47 -1.52 -2.45
N ASP A 121 9.75 -1.42 -3.58
CA ASP A 121 8.72 -0.43 -3.85
C ASP A 121 7.90 -0.84 -5.07
N THR A 122 6.73 -0.24 -5.26
CA THR A 122 6.00 -0.30 -6.53
C THR A 122 5.47 1.06 -6.95
N PHE A 123 5.16 1.20 -8.24
CA PHE A 123 4.44 2.35 -8.76
C PHE A 123 3.56 1.91 -9.94
N ILE A 124 2.57 2.74 -10.30
CA ILE A 124 1.67 2.46 -11.42
C ILE A 124 1.84 3.57 -12.46
N MET A 125 1.94 3.18 -13.72
CA MET A 125 1.98 4.11 -14.86
C MET A 125 1.20 3.50 -16.02
N CYS A 126 0.30 4.28 -16.64
CA CYS A 126 -0.54 3.84 -17.76
C CYS A 126 -1.29 2.52 -17.49
N GLY A 127 -1.68 2.25 -16.24
CA GLY A 127 -2.40 1.02 -15.85
C GLY A 127 -1.52 -0.21 -15.63
N VAL A 128 -0.20 -0.06 -15.65
CA VAL A 128 0.74 -1.15 -15.40
C VAL A 128 1.40 -0.95 -14.03
N LEU A 129 1.36 -1.96 -13.17
CA LEU A 129 2.06 -2.00 -11.89
C LEU A 129 3.51 -2.42 -12.15
N TYR A 130 4.48 -1.64 -11.68
CA TYR A 130 5.91 -1.92 -11.78
C TYR A 130 6.51 -2.16 -10.40
N GLY A 131 7.36 -3.19 -10.28
CA GLY A 131 8.08 -3.53 -9.05
C GLY A 131 9.57 -3.15 -9.12
N LEU A 132 10.05 -2.51 -8.06
CA LEU A 132 11.47 -2.12 -7.91
C LEU A 132 12.23 -3.20 -7.13
N LYS A 133 13.37 -3.64 -7.66
CA LYS A 133 14.20 -4.69 -7.02
C LYS A 133 14.79 -4.26 -5.68
N SER A 134 15.38 -3.07 -5.63
CA SER A 134 16.10 -2.56 -4.47
C SER A 134 15.95 -1.04 -4.36
N ALA A 135 15.89 -0.53 -3.14
CA ALA A 135 15.83 0.89 -2.85
C ALA A 135 17.02 1.38 -2.00
N VAL A 136 18.02 0.52 -1.80
CA VAL A 136 19.25 0.83 -1.07
C VAL A 136 20.49 0.74 -1.96
N ASP A 137 20.42 -0.09 -3.01
CA ASP A 137 21.49 -0.21 -3.99
C ASP A 137 21.56 1.06 -4.84
N ARG A 138 22.80 1.49 -5.15
CA ARG A 138 23.04 2.66 -6.01
C ARG A 138 22.42 2.48 -7.39
N ASP A 139 22.58 1.28 -7.96
CA ASP A 139 22.04 0.90 -9.25
C ASP A 139 20.99 -0.20 -9.01
N THR A 140 19.76 0.05 -9.45
CA THR A 140 18.62 -0.83 -9.27
C THR A 140 17.82 -0.92 -10.57
N VAL A 141 16.93 -1.90 -10.65
CA VAL A 141 16.13 -2.17 -11.84
C VAL A 141 14.67 -2.38 -11.48
N ILE A 142 13.80 -2.08 -12.44
CA ILE A 142 12.43 -2.57 -12.44
C ILE A 142 12.51 -4.04 -12.85
N ASN A 143 12.10 -4.94 -11.96
CA ASN A 143 12.21 -6.39 -12.18
C ASN A 143 10.86 -7.11 -12.26
N PHE A 144 9.77 -6.35 -12.28
CA PHE A 144 8.41 -6.86 -12.39
C PHE A 144 7.52 -5.81 -13.07
N ALA A 145 6.59 -6.26 -13.91
CA ALA A 145 5.55 -5.46 -14.52
C ALA A 145 4.25 -6.28 -14.56
N TYR A 146 3.09 -5.66 -14.39
CA TYR A 146 1.79 -6.34 -14.51
C TYR A 146 0.72 -5.38 -15.04
N ASP A 147 0.10 -5.74 -16.16
CA ASP A 147 -0.98 -4.96 -16.77
C ASP A 147 -2.30 -5.19 -16.03
N LEU A 148 -2.77 -4.17 -15.30
CA LEU A 148 -3.99 -4.27 -14.48
C LEU A 148 -5.26 -4.38 -15.34
N TYR A 149 -5.24 -3.98 -16.61
CA TYR A 149 -6.42 -4.11 -17.48
C TYR A 149 -6.48 -5.44 -18.20
N ARG A 150 -5.31 -5.98 -18.60
CA ARG A 150 -5.20 -7.25 -19.32
C ARG A 150 -4.97 -8.45 -18.41
N GLN A 151 -4.59 -8.23 -17.15
CA GLN A 151 -4.32 -9.27 -16.15
C GLN A 151 -3.21 -10.23 -16.58
N VAL A 152 -2.13 -9.67 -17.12
CA VAL A 152 -0.95 -10.41 -17.58
C VAL A 152 0.32 -9.70 -17.11
N GLU A 153 1.34 -10.50 -16.80
CA GLU A 153 2.72 -10.05 -16.53
C GLU A 153 3.43 -9.63 -17.82
#